data_AF-A0A963JPR2-F1
#
_entry.id   AF-A0A963JPR2-F1
#
_cell.length_a   1.000
_cell.length_b   1.000
_cell.length_c   1.000
_cell.angle_alpha   90.00
_cell.angle_beta   90.00
_cell.angle_gamma   90.00
#
_symmetry.space_group_name_H-M   'P 1'
#
loop_
_entity.id
_entity.type
_entity.pdbx_description
1 polymer ?
#
loop_
_entity_poly.entity_id
_entity_poly.type
_entity_poly.pdbx_seq_one_letter_code
_entity_poly.pdbx_strand_id
1 'polypeptide(L)'
;MPFDDACILEVGDHPFVQHQSYIDYRFCELRPADEIEAKVQEGTLVPHGDCSIALLRRIIASADASKRISREMKKFLRSVDLPPLP
;
A
#
# COMPACT_ATOMS: atom_id res chain seq x y z
N MET A 1 -17.17 -11.03 12.44
CA MET A 1 -15.79 -10.63 12.79
C MET A 1 -15.79 -9.12 12.91
N PRO A 2 -15.14 -8.51 13.91
CA PRO A 2 -14.96 -7.07 13.88
C PRO A 2 -14.13 -6.77 12.63
N PHE A 3 -14.69 -5.97 11.72
CA PHE A 3 -13.98 -5.49 10.55
C PHE A 3 -12.72 -4.79 11.06
N ASP A 4 -11.55 -5.23 10.58
CA ASP A 4 -10.31 -4.48 10.77
C ASP A 4 -10.51 -3.10 10.12
N ASP A 5 -9.87 -2.05 10.63
CA ASP A 5 -9.88 -0.71 10.03
C ASP A 5 -8.97 -0.69 8.77
N ALA A 6 -9.03 -1.75 7.98
CA ALA A 6 -8.27 -1.94 6.77
C ALA A 6 -8.79 -1.01 5.68
N CYS A 7 -7.87 -0.56 4.81
CA CYS A 7 -8.28 0.11 3.59
C CYS A 7 -8.93 -0.92 2.67
N ILE A 8 -10.23 -0.78 2.42
CA ILE A 8 -10.94 -1.56 1.41
C ILE A 8 -10.61 -0.99 0.02
N LEU A 9 -10.31 -1.89 -0.90
CA LEU A 9 -10.09 -1.62 -2.31
C LEU A 9 -11.30 -2.13 -3.09
N GLU A 10 -11.96 -1.24 -3.80
CA GLU A 10 -13.07 -1.56 -4.67
C GLU A 10 -12.58 -1.80 -6.10
N VAL A 11 -13.39 -2.52 -6.88
CA VAL A 11 -13.15 -2.68 -8.32
C VAL A 11 -13.13 -1.30 -8.97
N GLY A 12 -12.05 -1.00 -9.69
CA GLY A 12 -11.81 0.30 -10.32
C GLY A 12 -10.84 1.22 -9.59
N ASP A 13 -10.50 0.97 -8.31
CA ASP A 13 -9.46 1.74 -7.62
C ASP A 13 -8.09 1.55 -8.28
N HIS A 14 -7.83 0.34 -8.80
CA HIS A 14 -6.60 0.00 -9.51
C HIS A 14 -6.88 -1.11 -10.54
N PRO A 15 -6.24 -1.11 -11.74
CA PRO A 15 -6.46 -2.15 -12.75
C PRO A 15 -6.22 -3.60 -12.28
N PHE A 16 -5.37 -3.79 -11.26
CA PHE A 16 -5.12 -5.09 -10.64
C PHE A 16 -6.29 -5.59 -9.76
N VAL A 17 -7.10 -4.68 -9.21
CA VAL A 17 -8.17 -5.02 -8.27
C VAL A 17 -9.41 -5.44 -9.05
N GLN A 18 -9.57 -6.76 -9.25
CA GLN A 18 -10.70 -7.36 -9.98
C GLN A 18 -11.88 -7.73 -9.07
N HIS A 19 -11.63 -7.79 -7.76
CA HIS A 19 -12.62 -8.08 -6.72
C HIS A 19 -12.38 -7.17 -5.53
N GLN A 20 -13.43 -6.92 -4.74
CA GLN A 20 -13.28 -6.18 -3.49
C GLN A 20 -12.20 -6.86 -2.63
N SER A 21 -11.20 -6.09 -2.27
CA SER A 21 -10.00 -6.54 -1.57
C SER A 21 -9.70 -5.60 -0.41
N TYR A 22 -8.68 -5.90 0.38
CA TYR A 22 -8.27 -5.02 1.48
C TYR A 22 -6.75 -5.05 1.63
N ILE A 23 -6.19 -3.99 2.22
CA ILE A 23 -4.78 -3.93 2.57
C ILE A 23 -4.54 -4.63 3.91
N ASP A 24 -3.70 -5.67 3.93
CA ASP A 24 -3.27 -6.33 5.16
C ASP A 24 -2.00 -5.69 5.73
N TYR A 25 -2.17 -4.71 6.61
CA TYR A 25 -1.06 -3.95 7.18
C TYR A 25 -0.10 -4.75 8.07
N ARG A 26 -0.42 -6.01 8.43
CA ARG A 26 0.50 -6.89 9.17
C ARG A 26 1.75 -7.24 8.36
N PHE A 27 1.64 -7.20 7.04
CA PHE A 27 2.72 -7.51 6.11
C PHE A 27 3.42 -6.25 5.56
N CYS A 28 3.17 -5.08 6.16
CA CYS A 28 3.82 -3.87 5.74
C CYS A 28 5.31 -3.89 6.16
N GLU A 29 6.21 -3.79 5.18
CA GLU A 29 7.65 -3.86 5.37
C GLU A 29 8.37 -2.74 4.61
N LEU A 30 9.55 -2.35 5.09
CA LEU A 30 10.44 -1.41 4.40
C LEU A 30 11.51 -2.25 3.71
N ARG A 31 11.62 -2.12 2.39
CA ARG A 31 12.61 -2.84 1.60
C ARG A 31 13.45 -1.89 0.75
N PRO A 32 14.75 -2.17 0.59
CA PRO A 32 15.61 -1.46 -0.34
C PRO A 32 15.07 -1.52 -1.77
N ALA A 33 15.20 -0.42 -2.52
CA ALA A 33 14.67 -0.33 -3.88
C ALA A 33 15.34 -1.32 -4.84
N ASP A 34 16.65 -1.50 -4.71
CA ASP A 34 17.45 -2.48 -5.47
C ASP A 34 16.98 -3.93 -5.25
N GLU A 35 16.55 -4.28 -4.03
CA GLU A 35 15.97 -5.60 -3.75
C GLU A 35 14.61 -5.81 -4.45
N ILE A 36 13.81 -4.75 -4.59
CA ILE A 36 12.55 -4.80 -5.33
C ILE A 36 12.83 -4.93 -6.84
N GLU A 37 13.76 -4.13 -7.36
CA GLU A 37 14.17 -4.18 -8.76
C GLU A 37 14.73 -5.54 -9.17
N ALA A 38 15.61 -6.14 -8.35
CA ALA A 38 16.14 -7.47 -8.59
C ALA A 38 15.03 -8.53 -8.69
N LYS A 39 14.06 -8.51 -7.77
CA LYS A 39 12.93 -9.46 -7.81
C LYS A 39 11.99 -9.25 -9.00
N VAL A 40 11.89 -8.03 -9.52
CA VAL A 40 11.18 -7.75 -10.78
C VAL A 40 11.96 -8.34 -11.96
N GLN A 41 13.27 -8.16 -12.01
CA GLN A 41 14.13 -8.72 -13.07
C GLN A 41 14.14 -10.25 -13.10
N GLU A 42 14.11 -10.87 -11.92
CA GLU A 42 14.03 -12.33 -11.76
C GLU A 42 12.62 -12.90 -12.05
N GLY A 43 11.61 -12.04 -12.23
CA GLY A 43 10.23 -12.44 -12.49
C GLY A 43 9.45 -12.90 -11.25
N THR A 44 10.01 -12.75 -10.04
CA THR A 44 9.32 -13.05 -8.78
C THR A 44 8.27 -12.00 -8.42
N LEU A 45 8.52 -10.74 -8.77
CA LEU A 45 7.55 -9.64 -8.66
C LEU A 45 7.09 -9.22 -10.06
N VAL A 46 5.78 -9.21 -10.26
CA VAL A 46 5.18 -8.75 -11.52
C VAL A 46 4.78 -7.28 -11.36
N PRO A 47 5.35 -6.36 -12.17
CA PRO A 47 4.96 -4.96 -12.12
C PRO A 47 3.54 -4.79 -12.66
N HIS A 48 2.74 -3.99 -11.96
CA HIS A 48 1.45 -3.50 -12.44
C HIS A 48 1.53 -1.99 -12.68
N GLY A 49 0.48 -1.41 -13.27
CA GLY A 49 0.40 0.04 -13.44
C GLY A 49 0.48 0.78 -12.10
N ASP A 50 0.75 2.08 -12.16
CA ASP A 50 0.74 2.91 -10.96
C ASP A 50 -0.70 3.10 -10.45
N CYS A 51 -0.86 3.12 -9.13
CA CYS A 51 -2.11 3.56 -8.54
C CYS A 51 -2.24 5.08 -8.54
N SER A 52 -3.47 5.57 -8.47
CA SER A 52 -3.70 7.01 -8.36
C SER A 52 -3.14 7.56 -7.05
N ILE A 53 -2.71 8.82 -7.06
CA ILE A 53 -2.26 9.52 -5.84
C ILE A 53 -3.36 9.56 -4.78
N ALA A 54 -4.63 9.63 -5.21
CA ALA A 54 -5.78 9.56 -4.30
C ALA A 54 -5.86 8.22 -3.58
N LEU A 55 -5.67 7.10 -4.30
CA LEU A 55 -5.65 5.78 -3.69
C LEU A 55 -4.46 5.63 -2.73
N LEU A 56 -3.27 6.06 -3.15
CA LEU A 56 -2.07 5.99 -2.32
C LEU A 56 -2.24 6.77 -1.00
N ARG A 57 -2.81 7.98 -1.06
CA ARG A 57 -3.14 8.77 0.14
C ARG A 57 -4.12 8.04 1.05
N ARG A 58 -5.14 7.39 0.50
CA ARG A 58 -6.12 6.61 1.27
C ARG A 58 -5.46 5.43 1.98
N ILE A 59 -4.60 4.69 1.28
CA ILE A 59 -3.84 3.57 1.84
C ILE A 59 -2.96 4.03 3.02
N ILE A 60 -2.26 5.16 2.87
CA ILE A 60 -1.39 5.72 3.93
C ILE A 60 -2.20 6.21 5.12
N ALA A 61 -3.32 6.90 4.90
CA ALA A 61 -4.19 7.36 5.98
C ALA A 61 -4.78 6.20 6.80
N SER A 62 -5.27 5.15 6.12
CA SER A 62 -5.77 3.94 6.78
C SER A 62 -4.65 3.16 7.49
N ALA A 63 -3.42 3.16 6.95
CA ALA A 63 -2.26 2.59 7.63
C ALA A 63 -2.02 3.29 8.97
N ASP A 64 -2.10 4.62 8.99
CA ASP A 64 -1.87 5.41 10.20
C ASP A 64 -2.93 5.14 11.29
N ALA A 65 -4.18 4.87 10.89
CA ALA A 65 -5.25 4.50 11.80
C ALA A 65 -5.16 3.03 12.28
N SER A 66 -4.62 2.13 11.47
CA SER A 66 -4.61 0.69 11.76
C SER A 66 -3.85 0.35 13.06
N LYS A 67 -4.41 -0.55 13.86
CA LYS A 67 -3.75 -1.11 15.06
C LYS A 67 -2.79 -2.26 14.73
N ARG A 68 -2.75 -2.70 13.47
CA ARG A 68 -2.03 -3.90 13.02
C ARG A 68 -0.67 -3.61 12.37
N ILE A 69 -0.39 -2.35 12.07
CA ILE A 69 0.89 -1.89 11.54
C ILE A 69 1.86 -1.50 12.69
N SER A 70 3.17 -1.67 12.47
CA SER A 70 4.18 -1.29 13.46
C SER A 70 4.28 0.24 13.63
N ARG A 71 4.69 0.70 14.82
CA ARG A 71 4.90 2.13 15.10
C ARG A 71 6.00 2.74 14.23
N GLU A 72 7.05 1.98 13.97
CA GLU A 72 8.15 2.37 13.10
C GLU A 72 7.66 2.65 11.69
N MET A 73 6.84 1.74 11.14
CA MET A 73 6.28 1.91 9.81
C MET A 73 5.33 3.11 9.72
N LYS A 74 4.49 3.35 10.74
CA LYS A 74 3.68 4.59 10.77
C LYS A 74 4.55 5.84 10.72
N LYS A 75 5.64 5.86 11.48
CA LYS A 75 6.58 6.99 11.48
C LYS A 75 7.21 7.18 10.10
N PHE A 76 7.60 6.10 9.43
CA PHE A 76 8.12 6.15 8.06
C PHE A 76 7.06 6.70 7.08
N LEU A 77 5.85 6.15 7.08
CA LEU A 77 4.77 6.58 6.17
C LEU A 77 4.37 8.05 6.37
N ARG A 78 4.42 8.57 7.59
CA ARG A 78 4.19 10.00 7.88
C ARG A 78 5.29 10.92 7.35
N SER A 79 6.48 10.39 7.10
CA SER A 79 7.60 11.14 6.55
C SER A 79 7.63 11.14 5.02
N VAL A 80 6.76 10.35 4.37
CA VAL A 80 6.64 10.29 2.92
C VAL A 80 6.02 11.58 2.42
N ASP A 81 6.72 12.29 1.55
CA ASP A 81 6.18 13.42 0.81
C ASP A 81 5.44 12.91 -0.43
N LEU A 82 4.14 13.22 -0.51
CA LEU A 82 3.28 12.81 -1.61
C LEU A 82 2.98 14.01 -2.51
N PRO A 83 3.02 13.84 -3.84
CA PRO A 83 2.67 14.92 -4.75
C PRO A 83 1.24 15.43 -4.47
N PRO A 84 0.95 16.71 -4.75
CA PRO A 84 -0.40 17.25 -4.61
C PRO A 84 -1.39 16.45 -5.48
N LEU A 85 -2.66 16.43 -5.06
CA LEU A 85 -3.71 15.86 -5.91
C LEU A 85 -3.83 16.71 -7.18
N PRO A 86 -3.99 16.07 -8.36
CA PRO A 86 -4.26 16.77 -9.61
C PRO A 86 -5.61 17.49 -9.58
#